data_AF-A0A8R1DT22-F1
#
_entry.id   AF-A0A8R1DT22-F1
#
_cell.length_a   1.000
_cell.length_b   1.000
_cell.length_c   1.000
_cell.angle_alpha   90.00
_cell.angle_beta   90.00
_cell.angle_gamma   90.00
#
_symmetry.space_group_name_H-M   'P 1'
#
loop_
_entity.id
_entity.type
_entity.pdbx_description
1 polymer ?
#
loop_
_entity_poly.entity_id
_entity_poly.type
_entity_poly.pdbx_seq_one_letter_code
_entity_poly.pdbx_strand_id
1 'polypeptide(L)'
;MKKKSLSGPFLFILGITFSGFLFTIHYTRSRDGQEVPILSPKELKIGRSANVSLSEADCECKSEKTGKKYSFCYKNTQNSSLIGKKFDCEHLKILEKFDLAENVGPFVNLSDSSKNEEDVVFVSAISDNHFNEAVGSLSSLRTFNPTQKYIIYGMDLSERYVKYFKTLRNVEYRVFNTSEYPEYVNNWMEYRFKPLILAEVMKEYANIWWMDAHISVKKPNMTKLLFEEIAVERRKLLDYFPTNSIDLLKSEQRGSQLGANTFYVARTEYTQKIFKW
;
A
#
# COMPACT_ATOMS: atom_id res chain seq x y z
N MET A 1 -17.40 -38.99 18.20
CA MET A 1 -16.89 -37.59 18.25
C MET A 1 -15.45 -37.56 17.76
N LYS A 2 -15.19 -37.08 16.54
CA LYS A 2 -13.83 -36.91 16.00
C LYS A 2 -13.40 -35.46 16.18
N LYS A 3 -12.33 -35.22 16.96
CA LYS A 3 -11.61 -33.94 17.04
C LYS A 3 -11.19 -33.55 15.61
N LYS A 4 -11.73 -32.44 15.09
CA LYS A 4 -11.21 -31.84 13.87
C LYS A 4 -9.87 -31.19 14.20
N SER A 5 -8.80 -31.79 13.68
CA SER A 5 -7.47 -31.20 13.59
C SER A 5 -7.56 -29.91 12.78
N LEU A 6 -7.17 -28.79 13.38
CA LEU A 6 -6.86 -27.54 12.67
C LEU A 6 -5.51 -27.73 11.97
N SER A 7 -5.47 -28.45 10.86
CA SER A 7 -4.27 -28.64 10.05
C SER A 7 -4.43 -27.95 8.69
N GLY A 8 -3.84 -26.74 8.59
CA GLY A 8 -3.94 -25.77 7.48
C GLY A 8 -5.31 -25.05 7.48
N PRO A 9 -5.51 -23.79 7.01
CA PRO A 9 -4.68 -22.74 6.42
C PRO A 9 -4.60 -21.44 7.28
N PHE A 10 -5.11 -21.46 8.51
CA PHE A 10 -5.06 -20.33 9.47
C PHE A 10 -3.62 -19.87 9.80
N LEU A 11 -2.65 -20.76 9.65
CA LEU A 11 -1.22 -20.51 9.85
C LEU A 11 -0.59 -19.64 8.73
N PHE A 12 -1.18 -19.57 7.53
CA PHE A 12 -0.58 -18.85 6.40
C PHE A 12 -0.83 -17.33 6.49
N ILE A 13 -2.02 -16.93 6.94
CA ILE A 13 -2.40 -15.51 7.14
C ILE A 13 -1.73 -14.93 8.41
N LEU A 14 -1.59 -15.74 9.47
CA LEU A 14 -0.76 -15.38 10.62
C LEU A 14 0.73 -15.31 10.24
N GLY A 15 1.24 -16.17 9.35
CA GLY A 15 2.65 -16.20 8.96
C GLY A 15 3.14 -14.94 8.22
N ILE A 16 2.29 -14.29 7.42
CA ILE A 16 2.62 -13.07 6.67
C ILE A 16 2.63 -11.83 7.59
N THR A 17 1.84 -11.84 8.66
CA THR A 17 1.83 -10.79 9.68
C THR A 17 2.90 -11.01 10.77
N PHE A 18 3.20 -12.27 11.14
CA PHE A 18 4.22 -12.61 12.16
C PHE A 18 5.66 -12.67 11.63
N SER A 19 5.91 -12.92 10.34
CA SER A 19 7.29 -12.91 9.81
C SER A 19 7.88 -11.50 9.75
N GLY A 20 7.03 -10.47 9.59
CA GLY A 20 7.43 -9.08 9.81
C GLY A 20 7.82 -8.78 11.27
N PHE A 21 7.23 -9.50 12.23
CA PHE A 21 7.48 -9.33 13.67
C PHE A 21 8.86 -9.86 14.09
N LEU A 22 9.33 -10.99 13.53
CA LEU A 22 10.61 -11.60 13.95
C LEU A 22 11.85 -10.95 13.34
N PHE A 23 11.80 -10.51 12.07
CA PHE A 23 12.92 -9.76 11.46
C PHE A 23 13.10 -8.37 12.10
N THR A 24 12.00 -7.77 12.57
CA THR A 24 11.99 -6.49 13.27
C THR A 24 12.73 -6.53 14.62
N ILE A 25 12.58 -7.61 15.40
CA ILE A 25 13.25 -7.76 16.71
C ILE A 25 14.77 -7.94 16.56
N HIS A 26 15.24 -8.54 15.46
CA HIS A 26 16.67 -8.75 15.28
C HIS A 26 17.41 -7.47 14.83
N TYR A 27 16.73 -6.61 14.06
CA TYR A 27 17.28 -5.35 13.60
C TYR A 27 17.37 -4.28 14.71
N THR A 28 16.42 -4.27 15.66
CA THR A 28 16.45 -3.34 16.81
C THR A 28 17.54 -3.69 17.82
N ARG A 29 17.78 -4.99 18.07
CA ARG A 29 18.81 -5.42 19.03
C ARG A 29 20.25 -5.06 18.63
N SER A 30 20.49 -4.81 17.33
CA SER A 30 21.81 -4.39 16.85
C SER A 30 22.10 -2.89 17.00
N ARG A 31 21.11 -2.06 17.38
CA ARG A 31 21.26 -0.59 17.47
C ARG A 31 21.19 -0.02 18.89
N ASP A 32 20.74 -0.79 19.89
CA ASP A 32 20.63 -0.33 21.29
C ASP A 32 21.96 -0.41 22.06
N GLY A 33 22.99 0.24 21.52
CA GLY A 33 24.28 0.47 22.17
C GLY A 33 24.46 1.91 22.64
N GLN A 34 23.40 2.64 22.98
CA GLN A 34 23.49 3.95 23.66
C GLN A 34 22.14 4.32 24.29
N GLU A 35 22.05 4.25 25.62
CA GLU A 35 20.92 4.73 26.40
C GLU A 35 20.77 6.26 26.26
N VAL A 36 19.59 6.74 25.90
CA VAL A 36 19.21 8.16 25.99
C VAL A 36 18.14 8.31 27.10
N PRO A 37 18.24 9.28 28.03
CA PRO A 37 17.38 9.34 29.19
C PRO A 37 15.94 9.76 28.85
N ILE A 38 14.98 9.06 29.44
CA ILE A 38 13.54 9.31 29.33
C ILE A 38 13.19 10.60 30.09
N LEU A 39 12.74 11.64 29.38
CA LEU A 39 12.08 12.80 29.99
C LEU A 39 10.61 12.47 30.28
N SER A 40 10.16 12.79 31.49
CA SER A 40 8.80 12.51 31.94
C SER A 40 7.74 13.38 31.24
N PRO A 41 6.49 12.89 31.08
CA PRO A 41 5.46 13.62 30.37
C PRO A 41 4.96 14.80 31.22
N LYS A 42 5.31 16.03 30.83
CA LYS A 42 4.55 17.22 31.27
C LYS A 42 3.28 17.31 30.43
N GLU A 43 2.16 17.15 31.14
CA GLU A 43 0.77 17.47 30.78
C GLU A 43 0.56 18.14 29.41
N LEU A 44 0.11 17.35 28.45
CA LEU A 44 -0.53 17.86 27.24
C LEU A 44 -1.89 18.45 27.65
N LYS A 45 -1.95 19.78 27.83
CA LYS A 45 -3.23 20.49 27.98
C LYS A 45 -4.05 20.27 26.70
N ILE A 46 -5.02 19.37 26.76
CA ILE A 46 -6.05 19.21 25.73
C ILE A 46 -6.86 20.51 25.74
N GLY A 47 -6.50 21.42 24.83
CA GLY A 47 -7.32 22.58 24.51
C GLY A 47 -8.69 22.09 24.05
N ARG A 48 -9.73 22.50 24.78
CA ARG A 48 -11.13 22.26 24.45
C ARG A 48 -11.43 22.98 23.13
N SER A 49 -11.26 22.29 22.00
CA SER A 49 -11.64 22.84 20.69
C SER A 49 -13.15 23.03 20.68
N ALA A 50 -13.58 24.25 20.37
CA ALA A 50 -14.99 24.55 20.16
C ALA A 50 -15.61 23.56 19.16
N ASN A 51 -16.82 23.08 19.44
CA ASN A 51 -17.63 22.32 18.50
C ASN A 51 -18.03 23.24 17.33
N VAL A 52 -17.13 23.43 16.38
CA VAL A 52 -17.46 24.03 15.09
C VAL A 52 -18.04 22.89 14.26
N SER A 53 -19.35 22.90 14.06
CA SER A 53 -19.99 22.06 13.05
C SER A 53 -19.49 22.49 11.68
N LEU A 54 -18.49 21.77 11.15
CA LEU A 54 -18.01 21.98 9.78
C LEU A 54 -19.19 21.79 8.82
N SER A 55 -19.49 22.83 8.05
CA SER A 55 -20.50 22.74 7.00
C SER A 55 -19.93 21.98 5.79
N GLU A 56 -20.78 21.40 4.95
CA GLU A 56 -20.30 20.72 3.72
C GLU A 56 -19.52 21.66 2.80
N ALA A 57 -19.86 22.96 2.80
CA ALA A 57 -19.16 24.00 2.04
C ALA A 57 -17.71 24.19 2.49
N ASP A 58 -17.43 24.01 3.79
CA ASP A 58 -16.07 24.16 4.33
C ASP A 58 -15.14 23.08 3.77
N CYS A 59 -15.67 21.90 3.45
CA CYS A 59 -14.96 20.73 2.98
C CYS A 59 -14.68 20.71 1.47
N GLU A 60 -15.14 21.70 0.71
CA GLU A 60 -15.02 21.69 -0.75
C GLU A 60 -13.64 22.16 -1.24
N CYS A 61 -13.11 21.46 -2.23
CA CYS A 61 -12.01 21.92 -3.08
C CYS A 61 -12.49 21.96 -4.53
N LYS A 62 -12.16 23.03 -5.25
CA LYS A 62 -12.58 23.25 -6.64
C LYS A 62 -11.44 22.93 -7.58
N SER A 63 -11.71 22.11 -8.60
CA SER A 63 -10.78 21.83 -9.68
C SER A 63 -10.49 23.10 -10.49
N GLU A 64 -9.22 23.43 -10.63
CA GLU A 64 -8.77 24.47 -11.55
C GLU A 64 -9.03 24.08 -13.02
N LYS A 65 -9.03 22.77 -13.33
CA LYS A 65 -9.19 22.25 -14.71
C LYS A 65 -10.63 22.21 -15.16
N THR A 66 -11.53 21.69 -14.31
CA THR A 66 -12.93 21.40 -14.68
C THR A 66 -13.93 22.32 -14.01
N GLY A 67 -13.52 23.06 -12.97
CA GLY A 67 -14.43 23.84 -12.14
C GLY A 67 -15.32 23.01 -11.21
N LYS A 68 -15.26 21.68 -11.28
CA LYS A 68 -16.01 20.76 -10.42
C LYS A 68 -15.52 20.85 -8.97
N LYS A 69 -16.44 20.69 -8.02
CA LYS A 69 -16.13 20.70 -6.60
C LYS A 69 -16.09 19.28 -6.05
N TYR A 70 -15.14 19.02 -5.16
CA TYR A 70 -14.93 17.73 -4.51
C TYR A 70 -14.86 17.90 -3.00
N SER A 71 -15.45 16.98 -2.25
CA SER A 71 -15.30 16.94 -0.79
C SER A 71 -13.93 16.37 -0.41
N PHE A 72 -13.24 17.13 0.45
CA PHE A 72 -11.91 16.88 1.02
C PHE A 72 -11.96 16.65 2.53
N CYS A 73 -13.12 16.34 3.09
CA CYS A 73 -13.24 15.83 4.45
C CYS A 73 -13.67 14.37 4.41
N TYR A 74 -12.89 13.49 5.03
CA TYR A 74 -13.27 12.09 5.17
C TYR A 74 -14.53 11.98 6.03
N LYS A 75 -15.57 11.30 5.52
CA LYS A 75 -16.75 10.93 6.31
C LYS A 75 -16.57 9.51 6.81
N ASN A 76 -16.68 9.30 8.11
CA ASN A 76 -16.56 7.96 8.68
C ASN A 76 -17.65 7.03 8.11
N THR A 77 -17.23 5.84 7.67
CA THR A 77 -18.10 4.87 6.99
C THR A 77 -19.15 4.24 7.88
N GLN A 78 -18.92 4.17 9.19
CA GLN A 78 -19.86 3.63 10.19
C GLN A 78 -20.75 4.72 10.80
N ASN A 79 -20.28 5.97 10.81
CA ASN A 79 -21.03 7.10 11.33
C ASN A 79 -20.75 8.37 10.52
N SER A 80 -21.60 8.68 9.55
CA SER A 80 -21.45 9.80 8.62
C SER A 80 -21.51 11.19 9.28
N SER A 81 -21.96 11.29 10.54
CA SER A 81 -21.89 12.53 11.32
C SER A 81 -20.47 12.88 11.79
N LEU A 82 -19.56 11.89 11.81
CA LEU A 82 -18.15 12.10 12.12
C LEU A 82 -17.41 12.49 10.84
N ILE A 83 -17.14 13.80 10.74
CA ILE A 83 -16.42 14.41 9.62
C ILE A 83 -14.98 14.69 10.05
N GLY A 84 -14.03 14.21 9.26
CA GLY A 84 -12.60 14.46 9.45
C GLY A 84 -12.21 15.90 9.14
N LYS A 85 -10.99 16.26 9.51
CA LYS A 85 -10.40 17.54 9.10
C LYS A 85 -10.31 17.60 7.57
N LYS A 86 -10.47 18.80 7.02
CA LYS A 86 -10.26 19.05 5.59
C LYS A 86 -8.79 18.84 5.23
N PHE A 87 -8.56 18.05 4.18
CA PHE A 87 -7.27 17.96 3.51
C PHE A 87 -6.99 19.20 2.68
N ASP A 88 -5.70 19.53 2.49
CA ASP A 88 -5.32 20.66 1.65
C ASP A 88 -5.83 20.48 0.21
N CYS A 89 -6.40 21.55 -0.35
CA CYS A 89 -6.88 21.55 -1.73
C CYS A 89 -5.75 21.44 -2.76
N GLU A 90 -4.50 21.71 -2.40
CA GLU A 90 -3.33 21.46 -3.26
C GLU A 90 -3.23 19.99 -3.69
N HIS A 91 -3.70 19.06 -2.87
CA HIS A 91 -3.70 17.64 -3.19
C HIS A 91 -4.71 17.25 -4.29
N LEU A 92 -5.64 18.12 -4.66
CA LEU A 92 -6.58 17.86 -5.75
C LEU A 92 -5.87 17.63 -7.08
N LYS A 93 -4.77 18.34 -7.34
CA LYS A 93 -3.99 18.16 -8.58
C LYS A 93 -3.41 16.74 -8.66
N ILE A 94 -3.00 16.18 -7.53
CA ILE A 94 -2.48 14.81 -7.41
C ILE A 94 -3.60 13.79 -7.58
N LEU A 95 -4.76 13.99 -6.93
CA LEU A 95 -5.91 13.11 -7.09
C LEU A 95 -6.43 13.07 -8.53
N GLU A 96 -6.47 14.22 -9.21
CA GLU A 96 -6.82 14.29 -10.63
C GLU A 96 -5.78 13.60 -11.52
N LYS A 97 -4.48 13.74 -11.21
CA LYS A 97 -3.42 13.04 -11.95
C LYS A 97 -3.63 11.52 -11.91
N PHE A 98 -4.15 10.99 -10.81
CA PHE A 98 -4.37 9.56 -10.61
C PHE A 98 -5.79 9.08 -10.91
N ASP A 99 -6.68 9.93 -11.44
CA ASP A 99 -8.09 9.62 -11.63
C ASP A 99 -8.78 9.15 -10.31
N LEU A 100 -8.35 9.69 -9.17
CA LEU A 100 -8.87 9.40 -7.82
C LEU A 100 -9.80 10.49 -7.27
N ALA A 101 -9.84 11.66 -7.91
CA ALA A 101 -10.78 12.72 -7.55
C ALA A 101 -12.23 12.26 -7.78
N GLU A 102 -12.41 11.43 -8.81
CA GLU A 102 -13.65 10.77 -9.16
C GLU A 102 -13.51 9.27 -8.98
N ASN A 103 -14.59 8.63 -8.55
CA ASN A 103 -14.61 7.20 -8.36
C ASN A 103 -15.28 6.55 -9.58
N VAL A 104 -14.56 6.54 -10.69
CA VAL A 104 -15.05 6.07 -11.99
C VAL A 104 -14.32 4.81 -12.44
N GLY A 105 -15.07 3.91 -13.07
CA GLY A 105 -14.57 2.64 -13.57
C GLY A 105 -13.68 2.77 -14.83
N PRO A 106 -13.36 1.64 -15.49
CA PRO A 106 -13.90 0.31 -15.21
C PRO A 106 -13.35 -0.29 -13.92
N PHE A 107 -14.20 -1.02 -13.20
CA PHE A 107 -13.82 -1.77 -12.00
C PHE A 107 -13.67 -3.25 -12.29
N VAL A 108 -12.76 -3.91 -11.59
CA VAL A 108 -12.57 -5.36 -11.69
C VAL A 108 -13.79 -6.10 -11.18
N ASN A 109 -14.26 -7.08 -11.96
CA ASN A 109 -15.16 -8.10 -11.44
C ASN A 109 -14.33 -9.19 -10.75
N LEU A 110 -14.23 -9.14 -9.43
CA LEU A 110 -13.49 -10.13 -8.63
C LEU A 110 -14.00 -11.57 -8.79
N SER A 111 -15.19 -11.75 -9.36
CA SER A 111 -15.75 -13.07 -9.67
C SER A 111 -15.01 -13.81 -10.77
N ASP A 112 -14.35 -13.08 -11.68
CA ASP A 112 -13.67 -13.62 -12.84
C ASP A 112 -12.23 -14.01 -12.47
N SER A 113 -12.09 -15.03 -11.62
CA SER A 113 -10.80 -15.41 -11.02
C SER A 113 -9.73 -15.74 -12.04
N SER A 114 -10.09 -16.46 -13.12
CA SER A 114 -9.14 -16.85 -14.18
C SER A 114 -8.56 -15.63 -14.88
N LYS A 115 -9.44 -14.72 -15.33
CA LYS A 115 -8.99 -13.48 -15.98
C LYS A 115 -8.18 -12.61 -15.02
N ASN A 116 -8.64 -12.47 -13.78
CA ASN A 116 -7.95 -11.62 -12.81
C ASN A 116 -6.57 -12.16 -12.45
N GLU A 117 -6.40 -13.49 -12.41
CA GLU A 117 -5.10 -14.14 -12.24
C GLU A 117 -4.15 -13.83 -13.40
N GLU A 118 -4.63 -13.98 -14.64
CA GLU A 118 -3.84 -13.70 -15.85
C GLU A 118 -3.43 -12.22 -15.96
N ASP A 119 -4.30 -11.32 -15.50
CA ASP A 119 -4.11 -9.87 -15.57
C ASP A 119 -3.23 -9.30 -14.44
N VAL A 120 -2.71 -10.12 -13.51
CA VAL A 120 -1.86 -9.63 -12.41
C VAL A 120 -0.59 -8.98 -12.94
N VAL A 121 -0.29 -7.77 -12.51
CA VAL A 121 1.05 -7.17 -12.64
C VAL A 121 1.77 -7.17 -11.30
N PHE A 122 3.02 -7.61 -11.29
CA PHE A 122 3.88 -7.51 -10.13
C PHE A 122 4.54 -6.14 -10.08
N VAL A 123 4.55 -5.50 -8.93
CA VAL A 123 5.10 -4.16 -8.74
C VAL A 123 6.06 -4.15 -7.57
N SER A 124 7.22 -3.52 -7.76
CA SER A 124 8.19 -3.28 -6.71
C SER A 124 8.79 -1.89 -6.83
N ALA A 125 9.46 -1.45 -5.77
CA ALA A 125 10.27 -0.24 -5.77
C ALA A 125 11.61 -0.52 -5.09
N ILE A 126 12.64 0.16 -5.56
CA ILE A 126 14.04 -0.08 -5.21
C ILE A 126 14.81 1.25 -5.18
N SER A 127 15.86 1.28 -4.35
CA SER A 127 16.97 2.23 -4.39
C SER A 127 18.29 1.47 -4.57
N ASP A 128 19.38 2.16 -4.93
CA ASP A 128 20.67 1.55 -5.25
C ASP A 128 21.19 0.55 -4.20
N ASN A 129 20.97 0.83 -2.92
CA ASN A 129 21.42 0.01 -1.80
C ASN A 129 20.66 -1.33 -1.65
N HIS A 130 19.61 -1.57 -2.44
CA HIS A 130 18.81 -2.80 -2.43
C HIS A 130 18.86 -3.57 -3.76
N PHE A 131 19.84 -3.25 -4.63
CA PHE A 131 19.97 -3.85 -5.96
C PHE A 131 20.03 -5.39 -5.94
N ASN A 132 20.91 -5.96 -5.11
CA ASN A 132 21.12 -7.41 -5.08
C ASN A 132 19.88 -8.16 -4.57
N GLU A 133 19.20 -7.58 -3.58
CA GLU A 133 17.95 -8.07 -3.02
C GLU A 133 16.87 -8.09 -4.10
N ALA A 134 16.68 -7.00 -4.84
CA ALA A 134 15.70 -6.92 -5.91
C ALA A 134 15.97 -7.94 -7.03
N VAL A 135 17.23 -8.12 -7.42
CA VAL A 135 17.62 -9.14 -8.41
C VAL A 135 17.29 -10.54 -7.90
N GLY A 136 17.61 -10.85 -6.64
CA GLY A 136 17.26 -12.12 -6.00
C GLY A 136 15.76 -12.36 -5.90
N SER A 137 15.01 -11.33 -5.51
CA SER A 137 13.55 -11.32 -5.45
C SER A 137 12.93 -11.62 -6.82
N LEU A 138 13.31 -10.85 -7.84
CA LEU A 138 12.85 -11.03 -9.22
C LEU A 138 13.22 -12.43 -9.74
N SER A 139 14.44 -12.89 -9.51
CA SER A 139 14.86 -14.25 -9.90
C SER A 139 13.98 -15.31 -9.26
N SER A 140 13.64 -15.18 -7.98
CA SER A 140 12.78 -16.14 -7.28
C SER A 140 11.34 -16.13 -7.81
N LEU A 141 10.82 -14.95 -8.16
CA LEU A 141 9.51 -14.81 -8.80
C LEU A 141 9.51 -15.48 -10.18
N ARG A 142 10.55 -15.26 -10.99
CA ARG A 142 10.66 -15.81 -12.36
C ARG A 142 10.70 -17.34 -12.40
N THR A 143 11.15 -18.00 -11.33
CA THR A 143 11.07 -19.46 -11.20
C THR A 143 9.63 -19.98 -11.35
N PHE A 144 8.63 -19.22 -10.89
CA PHE A 144 7.23 -19.66 -10.86
C PHE A 144 6.30 -18.80 -11.75
N ASN A 145 6.70 -17.57 -12.09
CA ASN A 145 5.95 -16.63 -12.93
C ASN A 145 6.86 -16.07 -14.05
N PRO A 146 7.32 -16.91 -15.00
CA PRO A 146 8.37 -16.54 -15.97
C PRO A 146 7.94 -15.47 -16.97
N THR A 147 6.65 -15.39 -17.29
CA THR A 147 6.11 -14.50 -18.33
C THR A 147 5.39 -13.28 -17.79
N GLN A 148 5.00 -13.27 -16.51
CA GLN A 148 4.16 -12.22 -15.95
C GLN A 148 4.83 -10.84 -16.02
N LYS A 149 4.06 -9.78 -16.25
CA LYS A 149 4.61 -8.42 -16.25
C LYS A 149 5.11 -8.05 -14.84
N TYR A 150 6.30 -7.46 -14.78
CA TYR A 150 6.91 -6.95 -13.57
C TYR A 150 7.31 -5.49 -13.78
N ILE A 151 6.81 -4.59 -12.95
CA ILE A 151 7.13 -3.16 -12.98
C ILE A 151 8.02 -2.86 -11.78
N ILE A 152 9.19 -2.28 -12.03
CA ILE A 152 10.12 -1.88 -10.98
C ILE A 152 10.34 -0.37 -11.02
N TYR A 153 9.96 0.28 -9.94
CA TYR A 153 10.16 1.71 -9.75
C TYR A 153 11.52 1.98 -9.11
N GLY A 154 12.28 2.89 -9.70
CA GLY A 154 13.52 3.38 -9.13
C GLY A 154 13.34 4.65 -8.34
N MET A 155 13.80 4.61 -7.10
CA MET A 155 14.02 5.76 -6.21
C MET A 155 15.53 6.02 -6.22
N ASP A 156 15.97 6.95 -7.07
CA ASP A 156 17.38 7.32 -7.22
C ASP A 156 18.30 6.14 -7.58
N LEU A 157 18.01 5.46 -8.70
CA LEU A 157 18.90 4.43 -9.21
C LEU A 157 20.00 4.99 -10.11
N SER A 158 21.23 4.52 -9.89
CA SER A 158 22.35 4.77 -10.79
C SER A 158 22.08 4.19 -12.19
N GLU A 159 22.59 4.87 -13.22
CA GLU A 159 22.39 4.50 -14.63
C GLU A 159 22.75 3.04 -14.93
N ARG A 160 23.75 2.52 -14.21
CA ARG A 160 24.18 1.11 -14.31
C ARG A 160 23.03 0.15 -14.00
N TYR A 161 22.32 0.36 -12.90
CA TYR A 161 21.22 -0.52 -12.48
C TYR A 161 19.95 -0.26 -13.29
N VAL A 162 19.70 0.99 -13.68
CA VAL A 162 18.63 1.32 -14.63
C VAL A 162 18.81 0.54 -15.94
N LYS A 163 20.03 0.53 -16.49
CA LYS A 163 20.35 -0.22 -17.72
C LYS A 163 20.10 -1.72 -17.54
N TYR A 164 20.48 -2.28 -16.40
CA TYR A 164 20.23 -3.69 -16.09
C TYR A 164 18.73 -4.02 -16.19
N PHE A 165 17.86 -3.33 -15.45
CA PHE A 165 16.42 -3.64 -15.46
C PHE A 165 15.76 -3.43 -16.82
N LYS A 166 16.18 -2.40 -17.57
CA LYS A 166 15.69 -2.14 -18.94
C LYS A 166 16.04 -3.24 -19.95
N THR A 167 17.07 -4.06 -19.68
CA THR A 167 17.44 -5.19 -20.55
C THR A 167 16.65 -6.47 -20.29
N LEU A 168 15.93 -6.55 -19.17
CA LEU A 168 15.22 -7.77 -18.78
C LEU A 168 13.89 -7.90 -19.50
N ARG A 169 13.58 -9.11 -20.00
CA ARG A 169 12.30 -9.41 -20.64
C ARG A 169 11.16 -9.38 -19.62
N ASN A 170 10.00 -8.86 -20.05
CA ASN A 170 8.78 -8.73 -19.22
C ASN A 170 9.00 -7.91 -17.93
N VAL A 171 10.04 -7.08 -17.90
CA VAL A 171 10.33 -6.13 -16.83
C VAL A 171 10.23 -4.72 -17.41
N GLU A 172 9.50 -3.86 -16.73
CA GLU A 172 9.39 -2.45 -17.04
C GLU A 172 10.02 -1.63 -15.93
N TYR A 173 11.03 -0.84 -16.27
CA TYR A 173 11.62 0.12 -15.35
C TYR A 173 10.90 1.47 -15.44
N ARG A 174 10.51 2.02 -14.29
CA ARG A 174 9.94 3.36 -14.15
C ARG A 174 10.73 4.19 -13.15
N VAL A 175 10.79 5.49 -13.33
CA VAL A 175 11.37 6.41 -12.34
C VAL A 175 10.24 6.88 -11.43
N PHE A 176 10.42 6.82 -10.11
CA PHE A 176 9.51 7.48 -9.19
C PHE A 176 9.91 8.95 -9.04
N ASN A 177 9.27 9.83 -9.81
CA ASN A 177 9.57 11.26 -9.76
C ASN A 177 8.91 11.92 -8.54
N THR A 178 9.68 12.17 -7.49
CA THR A 178 9.17 12.77 -6.26
C THR A 178 8.94 14.27 -6.34
N SER A 179 9.53 14.95 -7.32
CA SER A 179 9.43 16.42 -7.48
C SER A 179 8.01 16.92 -7.72
N GLU A 180 7.08 16.03 -8.08
CA GLU A 180 5.67 16.34 -8.32
C GLU A 180 4.80 16.24 -7.05
N TYR A 181 5.39 15.85 -5.92
CA TYR A 181 4.69 15.67 -4.65
C TYR A 181 5.27 16.59 -3.57
N PRO A 182 4.56 16.80 -2.45
CA PRO A 182 5.09 17.55 -1.31
C PRO A 182 6.44 16.98 -0.84
N GLU A 183 7.33 17.85 -0.36
CA GLU A 183 8.71 17.52 -0.01
C GLU A 183 8.85 16.31 0.92
N TYR A 184 7.89 16.13 1.84
CA TYR A 184 7.89 14.99 2.76
C TYR A 184 7.82 13.61 2.06
N VAL A 185 7.38 13.52 0.80
CA VAL A 185 7.36 12.27 0.02
C VAL A 185 8.77 11.78 -0.30
N ASN A 186 9.78 12.66 -0.27
CA ASN A 186 11.18 12.31 -0.42
C ASN A 186 11.73 11.48 0.75
N ASN A 187 11.01 11.39 1.88
CA ASN A 187 11.40 10.54 3.00
C ASN A 187 10.97 9.09 2.77
N TRP A 188 11.81 8.31 2.09
CA TRP A 188 11.48 6.92 1.71
C TRP A 188 11.31 5.98 2.90
N MET A 189 11.89 6.31 4.06
CA MET A 189 11.73 5.53 5.30
C MET A 189 10.30 5.53 5.82
N GLU A 190 9.47 6.45 5.34
CA GLU A 190 8.06 6.51 5.70
C GLU A 190 7.14 5.80 4.71
N TYR A 191 7.70 5.16 3.68
CA TYR A 191 6.98 4.31 2.71
C TYR A 191 5.79 4.99 1.98
N ARG A 192 5.68 6.31 2.04
CA ARG A 192 4.60 7.11 1.41
C ARG A 192 4.57 6.95 -0.12
N PHE A 193 5.69 6.57 -0.73
CA PHE A 193 5.78 6.28 -2.16
C PHE A 193 4.93 5.06 -2.57
N LYS A 194 4.69 4.08 -1.69
CA LYS A 194 3.96 2.85 -2.02
C LYS A 194 2.54 3.14 -2.53
N PRO A 195 1.68 3.86 -1.78
CA PRO A 195 0.33 4.20 -2.27
C PRO A 195 0.36 5.09 -3.51
N LEU A 196 1.36 5.97 -3.68
CA LEU A 196 1.49 6.82 -4.86
C LEU A 196 1.82 6.02 -6.13
N ILE A 197 2.79 5.10 -6.04
CA ILE A 197 3.12 4.17 -7.13
C ILE A 197 1.92 3.30 -7.47
N LEU A 198 1.24 2.76 -6.46
CA LEU A 198 0.06 1.94 -6.69
C LEU A 198 -1.09 2.72 -7.34
N ALA A 199 -1.31 3.98 -6.96
CA ALA A 199 -2.28 4.86 -7.61
C ALA A 199 -1.93 5.07 -9.09
N GLU A 200 -0.65 5.30 -9.39
CA GLU A 200 -0.16 5.46 -10.76
C GLU A 200 -0.38 4.19 -11.60
N VAL A 201 0.06 3.03 -11.08
CA VAL A 201 -0.08 1.74 -11.76
C VAL A 201 -1.56 1.35 -11.93
N MET A 202 -2.43 1.71 -10.98
CA MET A 202 -3.87 1.40 -11.02
C MET A 202 -4.62 2.10 -12.16
N LYS A 203 -4.04 3.16 -12.73
CA LYS A 203 -4.58 3.77 -13.95
C LYS A 203 -4.54 2.81 -15.13
N GLU A 204 -3.48 2.00 -15.20
CA GLU A 204 -3.18 1.11 -16.32
C GLU A 204 -3.57 -0.34 -16.04
N TYR A 205 -3.47 -0.78 -14.79
CA TYR A 205 -3.63 -2.17 -14.40
C TYR A 205 -4.66 -2.34 -13.29
N ALA A 206 -5.53 -3.31 -13.49
CA ALA A 206 -6.66 -3.54 -12.62
C ALA A 206 -6.32 -4.51 -11.47
N ASN A 207 -5.33 -5.38 -11.62
CA ASN A 207 -4.92 -6.39 -10.64
C ASN A 207 -3.42 -6.23 -10.37
N ILE A 208 -3.05 -5.76 -9.17
CA ILE A 208 -1.68 -5.40 -8.82
C ILE A 208 -1.21 -6.24 -7.64
N TRP A 209 -0.05 -6.85 -7.77
CA TRP A 209 0.64 -7.54 -6.68
C TRP A 209 1.89 -6.75 -6.28
N TRP A 210 1.80 -6.01 -5.17
CA TRP A 210 2.94 -5.33 -4.59
C TRP A 210 3.90 -6.32 -3.91
N MET A 211 5.20 -6.16 -4.14
CA MET A 211 6.26 -6.91 -3.48
C MET A 211 7.43 -5.99 -3.19
N ASP A 212 7.86 -5.93 -1.94
CA ASP A 212 9.11 -5.26 -1.57
C ASP A 212 10.30 -5.97 -2.21
N ALA A 213 11.34 -5.20 -2.54
CA ALA A 213 12.54 -5.67 -3.25
C ALA A 213 13.26 -6.85 -2.57
N HIS A 214 13.04 -7.11 -1.29
CA HIS A 214 13.68 -8.19 -0.54
C HIS A 214 12.82 -9.46 -0.41
N ILE A 215 11.64 -9.52 -1.02
CA ILE A 215 10.72 -10.66 -0.88
C ILE A 215 11.07 -11.77 -1.87
N SER A 216 11.21 -13.00 -1.37
CA SER A 216 11.46 -14.18 -2.20
C SER A 216 10.21 -15.05 -2.34
N VAL A 217 9.87 -15.44 -3.57
CA VAL A 217 8.87 -16.47 -3.84
C VAL A 217 9.52 -17.85 -3.70
N LYS A 218 8.91 -18.72 -2.87
CA LYS A 218 9.46 -20.07 -2.58
C LYS A 218 8.60 -21.22 -3.10
N LYS A 219 7.37 -20.95 -3.52
CA LYS A 219 6.40 -21.95 -3.97
C LYS A 219 5.62 -21.46 -5.20
N PRO A 220 5.20 -22.36 -6.10
CA PRO A 220 4.35 -22.01 -7.23
C PRO A 220 2.93 -21.66 -6.80
N ASN A 221 2.12 -21.20 -7.76
CA ASN A 221 0.66 -21.01 -7.65
C ASN A 221 0.21 -19.95 -6.63
N MET A 222 1.09 -19.02 -6.24
CA MET A 222 0.76 -17.96 -5.28
C MET A 222 -0.46 -17.12 -5.71
N THR A 223 -0.51 -16.73 -6.98
CA THR A 223 -1.64 -15.96 -7.57
C THR A 223 -2.91 -16.80 -7.61
N LYS A 224 -2.82 -18.01 -8.17
CA LYS A 224 -3.94 -18.97 -8.22
C LYS A 224 -4.60 -19.18 -6.86
N LEU A 225 -3.81 -19.47 -5.83
CA LEU A 225 -4.31 -19.70 -4.48
C LEU A 225 -5.04 -18.48 -3.92
N LEU A 226 -4.52 -17.27 -4.18
CA LEU A 226 -5.20 -16.04 -3.77
C LEU A 226 -6.57 -15.91 -4.45
N PHE A 227 -6.65 -16.13 -5.76
CA PHE A 227 -7.91 -15.97 -6.50
C PHE A 227 -8.92 -17.08 -6.20
N GLU A 228 -8.47 -18.30 -5.94
CA GLU A 228 -9.32 -19.37 -5.41
C GLU A 228 -9.94 -18.96 -4.07
N GLU A 229 -9.14 -18.37 -3.16
CA GLU A 229 -9.63 -17.88 -1.87
C GLU A 229 -10.61 -16.71 -2.01
N ILE A 230 -10.29 -15.71 -2.85
CA ILE A 230 -11.19 -14.58 -3.15
C ILE A 230 -12.52 -15.09 -3.70
N ALA A 231 -12.50 -16.11 -4.57
CA ALA A 231 -13.71 -16.68 -5.15
C ALA A 231 -14.60 -17.36 -4.09
N VAL A 232 -14.02 -17.94 -3.04
CA VAL A 232 -14.71 -18.65 -1.95
C VAL A 232 -15.19 -17.71 -0.84
N GLU A 233 -14.35 -16.80 -0.36
CA GLU A 233 -14.57 -15.97 0.84
C GLU A 233 -15.15 -14.56 0.54
N ARG A 234 -15.76 -14.37 -0.63
CA ARG A 234 -16.25 -13.08 -1.18
C ARG A 234 -16.96 -12.15 -0.19
N ARG A 235 -17.63 -12.68 0.83
CA ARG A 235 -18.41 -11.90 1.81
C ARG A 235 -17.65 -11.51 3.09
N LYS A 236 -16.51 -12.13 3.42
CA LYS A 236 -15.79 -11.85 4.67
C LYS A 236 -14.51 -11.06 4.49
N LEU A 237 -13.86 -11.20 3.33
CA LEU A 237 -12.59 -10.54 3.03
C LEU A 237 -12.76 -9.05 2.66
N LEU A 238 -13.91 -8.68 2.08
CA LEU A 238 -14.19 -7.30 1.67
C LEU A 238 -14.63 -6.39 2.82
N ASP A 239 -15.12 -6.95 3.93
CA ASP A 239 -15.55 -6.21 5.11
C ASP A 239 -14.43 -6.05 6.16
N TYR A 240 -13.27 -6.70 5.95
CA TYR A 240 -12.16 -6.67 6.88
C TYR A 240 -11.17 -5.56 6.53
N PHE A 241 -11.44 -4.36 7.05
CA PHE A 241 -10.40 -3.37 7.29
C PHE A 241 -9.82 -3.65 8.68
N PRO A 242 -8.52 -3.93 8.87
CA PRO A 242 -7.94 -4.10 10.20
C PRO A 242 -7.88 -2.74 10.91
N THR A 243 -9.03 -2.23 11.36
CA THR A 243 -9.14 -1.03 12.20
C THR A 243 -8.62 -1.28 13.61
N ASN A 244 -8.51 -2.55 14.01
CA ASN A 244 -7.90 -3.00 15.27
C ASN A 244 -6.43 -2.56 15.41
N SER A 245 -5.80 -2.13 14.31
CA SER A 245 -4.41 -1.66 14.26
C SER A 245 -4.30 -0.13 14.18
N ILE A 246 -5.40 0.64 14.23
CA ILE A 246 -5.33 2.11 14.17
C ILE A 246 -4.48 2.69 15.30
N ASP A 247 -4.58 2.18 16.52
CA ASP A 247 -3.76 2.65 17.63
C ASP A 247 -2.29 2.20 17.50
N LEU A 248 -2.05 1.11 16.77
CA LEU A 248 -0.71 0.64 16.42
C LEU A 248 -0.09 1.50 15.29
N LEU A 249 -0.89 1.91 14.30
CA LEU A 249 -0.52 2.82 13.21
C LEU A 249 -0.26 4.25 13.71
N LYS A 250 -0.92 4.68 14.79
CA LYS A 250 -0.74 6.00 15.43
C LYS A 250 0.48 6.09 16.35
N SER A 251 1.10 4.96 16.70
CA SER A 251 2.26 4.95 17.59
C SER A 251 3.51 5.32 16.81
N GLU A 252 4.15 6.47 17.09
CA GLU A 252 5.43 6.83 16.46
C GLU A 252 6.54 5.79 16.72
N GLN A 253 6.46 5.06 17.83
CA GLN A 253 7.43 4.02 18.20
C GLN A 253 7.13 2.64 17.57
N ARG A 254 5.89 2.36 17.14
CA ARG A 254 5.45 1.04 16.65
C ARG A 254 4.85 1.05 15.24
N GLY A 255 4.46 2.21 14.74
CA GLY A 255 3.87 2.44 13.42
C GLY A 255 4.90 2.52 12.30
N SER A 256 6.19 2.63 12.62
CA SER A 256 7.30 2.69 11.66
C SER A 256 7.51 1.38 10.87
N GLN A 257 6.84 0.28 11.24
CA GLN A 257 7.13 -1.06 10.72
C GLN A 257 5.90 -1.92 10.36
N LEU A 258 4.76 -1.29 10.04
CA LEU A 258 3.64 -2.01 9.41
C LEU A 258 3.64 -1.86 7.88
N GLY A 259 4.83 -1.76 7.27
CA GLY A 259 4.97 -1.89 5.83
C GLY A 259 4.62 -3.31 5.44
N ALA A 260 3.43 -3.54 4.86
CA ALA A 260 3.15 -4.83 4.25
C ALA A 260 4.22 -5.09 3.19
N ASN A 261 5.04 -6.12 3.40
CA ASN A 261 6.14 -6.45 2.49
C ASN A 261 5.63 -6.99 1.16
N THR A 262 4.41 -7.55 1.14
CA THR A 262 3.72 -7.95 -0.08
C THR A 262 2.21 -7.92 0.15
N PHE A 263 1.46 -7.50 -0.87
CA PHE A 263 -0.01 -7.50 -0.83
C PHE A 263 -0.58 -7.37 -2.24
N TYR A 264 -1.85 -7.73 -2.36
CA TYR A 264 -2.61 -7.64 -3.60
C TYR A 264 -3.62 -6.50 -3.52
N VAL A 265 -3.78 -5.76 -4.61
CA VAL A 265 -4.76 -4.68 -4.78
C VAL A 265 -5.46 -4.84 -6.11
N ALA A 266 -6.79 -4.89 -6.08
CA ALA A 266 -7.62 -4.82 -7.27
C ALA A 266 -8.24 -3.42 -7.41
N ARG A 267 -8.39 -2.92 -8.64
CA ARG A 267 -9.11 -1.68 -8.96
C ARG A 267 -10.61 -1.91 -8.80
N THR A 268 -11.08 -1.83 -7.56
CA THR A 268 -12.50 -1.85 -7.23
C THR A 268 -12.98 -0.44 -6.89
N GLU A 269 -14.30 -0.27 -6.86
CA GLU A 269 -14.92 0.97 -6.37
C GLU A 269 -14.45 1.30 -4.94
N TYR A 270 -14.34 0.27 -4.09
CA TYR A 270 -13.91 0.43 -2.71
C TYR A 270 -12.45 0.85 -2.61
N THR A 271 -11.57 0.20 -3.37
CA THR A 271 -10.14 0.51 -3.41
C THR A 271 -9.88 1.94 -3.88
N GLN A 272 -10.55 2.41 -4.95
CA GLN A 272 -10.39 3.80 -5.39
C GLN A 272 -10.80 4.81 -4.30
N LYS A 273 -11.88 4.53 -3.56
CA LYS A 273 -12.27 5.36 -2.40
C LYS A 273 -11.20 5.39 -1.32
N ILE A 274 -10.53 4.27 -1.04
CA ILE A 274 -9.43 4.22 -0.05
C ILE A 274 -8.25 5.05 -0.54
N PHE A 275 -7.80 4.83 -1.78
CA PHE A 275 -6.64 5.53 -2.33
C PHE A 275 -6.80 7.05 -2.43
N LYS A 276 -8.04 7.53 -2.47
CA LYS A 276 -8.33 8.97 -2.38
C LYS A 276 -7.92 9.58 -1.03
N TRP A 277 -8.03 8.85 0.07
CA TRP A 277 -7.86 9.35 1.44
C TRP A 277 -6.50 8.99 2.04
#